data_AF-A0A537FWJ8-F1
#
_entry.id   AF-A0A537FWJ8-F1
#
_cell.length_a   1.000
_cell.length_b   1.000
_cell.length_c   1.000
_cell.angle_alpha   90.00
_cell.angle_beta   90.00
_cell.angle_gamma   90.00
#
_symmetry.space_group_name_H-M   'P 1'
#
loop_
_entity.id
_entity.type
_entity.pdbx_description
1 polymer ?
#
loop_
_entity_poly.entity_id
_entity_poly.type
_entity_poly.pdbx_seq_one_letter_code
_entity_poly.pdbx_strand_id
1 'polypeptide(L)'
;MATPENPMAYLLEFGLRKIERDRPELANDQKYAELKGQLLQDADGHFREIQATYATVLKTQCHCGGPLEPVDHDFGRSGGMIYDSVVAKCRSCGSTQSFQFPKEGFISEARSAMALRDYLQRTYGVDYAGVAMSELQNRSVGGS
;
A
#
# COMPACT_ATOMS: atom_id res chain seq x y z
N MET A 1 -5.97 14.95 -4.33
CA MET A 1 -6.26 15.06 -2.89
C MET A 1 -6.44 13.64 -2.38
N ALA A 2 -5.60 13.15 -1.47
CA ALA A 2 -5.87 11.85 -0.84
C ALA A 2 -7.19 11.91 -0.08
N THR A 3 -8.13 11.04 -0.42
CA THR A 3 -9.32 10.84 0.38
C THR A 3 -8.94 10.08 1.64
N PRO A 4 -9.54 10.38 2.82
CA PRO A 4 -9.34 9.61 4.05
C PRO A 4 -9.66 8.11 3.94
N GLU A 5 -10.28 7.71 2.83
CA GLU A 5 -10.74 6.35 2.52
C GLU A 5 -9.61 5.41 2.10
N ASN A 6 -8.47 5.95 1.63
CA ASN A 6 -7.29 5.17 1.29
C ASN A 6 -6.18 5.39 2.34
N PRO A 7 -6.01 4.47 3.30
CA PRO A 7 -5.00 4.59 4.35
C PRO A 7 -3.57 4.57 3.80
N MET A 8 -3.33 3.93 2.65
CA MET A 8 -2.00 3.90 2.02
C MET A 8 -1.63 5.28 1.48
N ALA A 9 -2.49 5.87 0.65
CA ALA A 9 -2.27 7.21 0.11
C ALA A 9 -2.15 8.26 1.23
N TYR A 10 -2.94 8.13 2.30
CA TYR A 10 -2.84 9.00 3.47
C TYR A 10 -1.46 8.94 4.14
N LEU A 11 -0.93 7.73 4.40
CA LEU A 11 0.38 7.57 5.04
C LEU A 11 1.51 8.12 4.16
N LEU A 12 1.44 7.91 2.85
CA LEU A 12 2.40 8.45 1.89
C LEU A 12 2.37 9.99 1.88
N GLU A 13 1.19 10.60 1.75
CA GLU A 13 1.05 12.06 1.82
C GLU A 13 1.55 12.62 3.16
N PHE A 14 1.27 11.95 4.27
CA PHE A 14 1.70 12.40 5.59
C PHE A 14 3.24 12.50 5.67
N GLY A 15 3.97 11.46 5.25
CA GLY A 15 5.42 11.50 5.22
C GLY A 15 5.98 12.59 4.30
N LEU A 16 5.32 12.81 3.15
CA LEU A 16 5.72 13.84 2.19
C LEU A 16 5.48 15.27 2.71
N ARG A 17 4.39 15.51 3.46
CA ARG A 17 4.10 16.83 4.05
C ARG A 17 5.22 17.33 4.97
N LYS A 18 5.88 16.43 5.69
CA LYS A 18 7.04 16.79 6.52
C LYS A 18 8.20 17.30 5.65
N ILE A 19 8.51 16.57 4.58
CA ILE A 19 9.54 16.98 3.62
C ILE A 19 9.19 18.31 2.97
N GLU A 20 7.94 18.51 2.56
CA GLU A 20 7.46 19.76 1.97
C GLU A 20 7.59 20.96 2.92
N ARG A 21 7.41 20.73 4.23
CA ARG A 21 7.63 21.77 5.24
C ARG A 21 9.11 22.08 5.43
N ASP A 22 9.95 21.05 5.43
CA ASP A 22 11.40 21.18 5.66
C ASP A 22 12.15 21.66 4.40
N ARG A 23 11.52 21.54 3.23
CA ARG A 23 12.03 21.94 1.90
C ARG A 23 10.97 22.73 1.11
N PRO A 24 10.72 24.01 1.46
CA PRO A 24 9.71 24.83 0.80
C PRO A 24 9.93 24.98 -0.72
N GLU A 25 11.16 24.82 -1.20
CA GLU A 25 11.50 24.83 -2.61
C GLU A 25 10.78 23.76 -3.44
N LEU A 26 10.32 22.67 -2.82
CA LEU A 26 9.52 21.62 -3.48
C LEU A 26 8.15 22.10 -3.93
N ALA A 27 7.61 23.16 -3.33
CA ALA A 27 6.29 23.67 -3.68
C ALA A 27 6.18 24.11 -5.15
N ASN A 28 7.31 24.50 -5.76
CA ASN A 28 7.38 24.93 -7.16
C ASN A 28 8.08 23.90 -8.07
N ASP A 29 8.46 22.74 -7.54
CA ASP A 29 9.10 21.69 -8.33
C ASP A 29 8.04 20.84 -9.05
N GLN A 30 7.90 21.08 -10.35
CA GLN A 30 6.95 20.39 -11.20
C GLN A 30 7.23 18.87 -11.28
N LYS A 31 8.50 18.46 -11.30
CA LYS A 31 8.87 17.04 -11.38
C LYS A 31 8.58 16.32 -10.07
N TYR A 32 8.80 16.99 -8.93
CA TYR A 32 8.35 16.49 -7.64
C TYR A 32 6.82 16.28 -7.62
N ALA A 33 6.06 17.29 -8.06
CA ALA A 33 4.61 17.22 -8.10
C ALA A 33 4.08 16.07 -8.97
N GLU A 34 4.70 15.85 -10.14
CA GLU A 34 4.40 14.73 -11.03
C GLU A 34 4.68 13.37 -10.38
N LEU A 35 5.87 13.19 -9.80
CA LEU A 35 6.25 11.93 -9.13
C LEU A 35 5.38 11.64 -7.90
N LYS A 36 5.06 12.67 -7.10
CA LYS A 36 4.11 12.57 -6.00
C LYS A 36 2.72 12.17 -6.50
N GLY A 37 2.23 12.82 -7.56
CA GLY A 37 0.94 12.51 -8.17
C GLY A 37 0.85 11.05 -8.63
N GLN A 38 1.86 10.57 -9.35
CA GLN A 38 1.93 9.19 -9.81
C GLN A 38 1.93 8.19 -8.65
N LEU A 39 2.74 8.44 -7.60
CA LEU A 39 2.78 7.58 -6.43
C LEU A 39 1.41 7.48 -5.74
N LEU A 40 0.72 8.61 -5.56
CA LEU A 40 -0.61 8.61 -4.93
C LEU A 40 -1.66 7.90 -5.79
N GLN A 41 -1.57 8.01 -7.11
CA GLN A 41 -2.44 7.29 -8.03
C GLN A 41 -2.19 5.78 -7.99
N ASP A 42 -0.91 5.35 -7.98
CA ASP A 42 -0.56 3.93 -7.92
C ASP A 42 -0.95 3.30 -6.57
N ALA A 43 -0.77 4.04 -5.47
CA ALA A 43 -1.24 3.63 -4.14
C ALA A 43 -2.78 3.47 -4.09
N ASP A 44 -3.53 4.28 -4.86
CA ASP A 44 -4.98 4.09 -5.01
C ASP A 44 -5.34 2.85 -5.81
N GLY A 45 -4.64 2.60 -6.92
CA GLY A 45 -4.79 1.37 -7.68
C GLY A 45 -4.54 0.12 -6.82
N HIS A 46 -3.43 0.10 -6.09
CA HIS A 46 -3.08 -1.03 -5.23
C HIS A 46 -4.08 -1.21 -4.08
N PHE A 47 -4.53 -0.14 -3.44
CA PHE A 47 -5.55 -0.24 -2.38
C PHE A 47 -6.87 -0.83 -2.90
N ARG A 48 -7.31 -0.45 -4.11
CA ARG A 48 -8.50 -1.05 -4.74
C ARG A 48 -8.32 -2.55 -5.01
N GLU A 49 -7.13 -2.98 -5.44
CA GLU A 49 -6.83 -4.41 -5.61
C GLU A 49 -6.94 -5.18 -4.28
N ILE A 50 -6.47 -4.59 -3.19
CA ILE A 50 -6.63 -5.16 -1.84
C ILE A 50 -8.12 -5.28 -1.49
N GLN A 51 -8.90 -4.20 -1.65
CA GLN A 51 -10.34 -4.22 -1.39
C GLN A 51 -11.07 -5.28 -2.24
N ALA A 52 -10.70 -5.41 -3.51
CA ALA A 52 -11.27 -6.41 -4.41
C ALA A 52 -10.96 -7.86 -3.97
N THR A 53 -9.74 -8.11 -3.50
CA THR A 53 -9.33 -9.39 -2.90
C THR A 53 -10.23 -9.73 -1.70
N TYR A 54 -10.34 -8.84 -0.72
CA TYR A 54 -11.18 -9.07 0.46
C TYR A 54 -12.66 -9.25 0.11
N ALA A 55 -13.19 -8.41 -0.78
CA ALA A 55 -14.58 -8.51 -1.23
C ALA A 55 -14.87 -9.86 -1.91
N THR A 56 -13.92 -10.37 -2.70
CA THR A 56 -14.06 -11.69 -3.35
C THR A 56 -14.12 -12.81 -2.32
N VAL A 57 -13.22 -12.81 -1.34
CA VAL A 57 -13.18 -13.84 -0.30
C VAL A 57 -14.48 -13.84 0.51
N LEU A 58 -14.94 -12.66 0.96
CA LEU A 58 -16.14 -12.53 1.79
C LEU A 58 -17.44 -12.90 1.05
N LYS A 59 -17.47 -12.75 -0.28
CA LYS A 59 -18.61 -13.16 -1.12
C LYS A 59 -18.59 -14.64 -1.50
N THR A 60 -17.45 -15.31 -1.34
CA THR A 60 -17.31 -16.72 -1.68
C THR A 60 -17.79 -17.58 -0.52
N GLN A 61 -18.63 -18.57 -0.83
CA GLN A 61 -19.11 -19.54 0.16
C GLN A 61 -18.16 -20.72 0.29
N CYS A 62 -18.10 -21.29 1.50
CA CYS A 62 -17.47 -22.57 1.70
C CYS A 62 -18.24 -23.69 0.96
N HIS A 63 -17.56 -24.81 0.67
CA HIS A 63 -18.20 -26.01 0.13
C HIS A 63 -19.39 -26.50 0.99
N CYS A 64 -19.41 -26.17 2.28
CA CYS A 64 -20.52 -26.49 3.19
C CYS A 64 -21.63 -25.41 3.22
N GLY A 65 -21.55 -24.39 2.36
CA GLY A 65 -22.45 -23.23 2.32
C GLY A 65 -22.17 -22.15 3.37
N GLY A 66 -21.20 -22.34 4.27
CA GLY A 66 -20.85 -21.39 5.33
C GLY A 66 -20.01 -20.20 4.84
N PRO A 67 -20.03 -19.05 5.55
CA PRO A 67 -19.23 -17.89 5.17
C PRO A 67 -17.73 -18.14 5.40
N LEU A 68 -16.91 -17.57 4.51
CA LEU A 68 -15.46 -17.57 4.60
C LEU A 68 -14.95 -16.27 5.20
N GLU A 69 -13.88 -16.37 5.98
CA GLU A 69 -13.16 -15.20 6.51
C GLU A 69 -11.67 -15.29 6.22
N PRO A 70 -11.05 -14.22 5.70
CA PRO A 70 -9.60 -14.15 5.59
C PRO A 70 -8.97 -14.27 6.98
N VAL A 71 -8.00 -15.17 7.12
CA VAL A 71 -7.25 -15.38 8.38
C VAL A 71 -5.75 -15.22 8.20
N ASP A 72 -5.25 -15.36 6.98
CA ASP A 72 -3.83 -15.21 6.67
C ASP A 72 -3.62 -14.71 5.24
N HIS A 73 -2.51 -14.02 5.02
CA HIS A 73 -2.10 -13.44 3.75
C HIS A 73 -0.61 -13.65 3.54
N ASP A 74 -0.23 -14.12 2.35
CA ASP A 74 1.17 -14.21 1.95
C ASP A 74 1.37 -13.65 0.54
N PHE A 75 2.41 -12.83 0.37
CA PHE A 75 2.77 -12.27 -0.92
C PHE A 75 3.85 -13.12 -1.58
N GLY A 76 3.50 -13.73 -2.72
CA GLY A 76 4.38 -14.58 -3.51
C GLY A 76 4.74 -13.97 -4.86
N ARG A 77 5.80 -14.50 -5.47
CA ARG A 77 6.16 -14.19 -6.86
C ARG A 77 6.23 -15.47 -7.68
N SER A 78 5.52 -15.50 -8.80
CA SER A 78 5.60 -16.59 -9.78
C SER A 78 5.54 -16.03 -11.20
N GLY A 79 6.43 -16.48 -12.09
CA GLY A 79 6.41 -16.08 -13.50
C GLY A 79 6.54 -14.58 -13.78
N GLY A 80 7.09 -13.79 -12.85
CA GLY A 80 7.18 -12.33 -12.97
C GLY A 80 5.97 -11.56 -12.45
N MET A 81 4.92 -12.25 -12.03
CA MET A 81 3.73 -11.68 -11.41
C MET A 81 3.79 -11.81 -9.88
N ILE A 82 3.35 -10.78 -9.18
CA ILE A 82 3.16 -10.80 -7.73
C ILE A 82 1.74 -11.25 -7.45
N TYR A 83 1.57 -12.14 -6.48
CA TYR A 83 0.28 -12.63 -6.04
C TYR A 83 0.10 -12.39 -4.55
N ASP A 84 -1.10 -12.00 -4.17
CA ASP A 84 -1.60 -12.02 -2.79
C ASP A 84 -2.35 -13.35 -2.61
N SER A 85 -1.74 -14.23 -1.83
CA SER A 85 -2.29 -15.53 -1.48
C SER A 85 -3.08 -15.38 -0.18
N VAL A 86 -4.39 -15.48 -0.26
CA VAL A 86 -5.27 -15.35 0.91
C VAL A 86 -5.73 -16.71 1.36
N VAL A 87 -5.46 -17.04 2.62
CA VAL A 87 -6.06 -18.20 3.28
C VAL A 87 -7.32 -17.74 4.01
N ALA A 88 -8.44 -18.32 3.65
CA ALA A 88 -9.72 -18.07 4.29
C ALA A 88 -10.20 -19.30 5.07
N LYS A 89 -10.77 -19.10 6.26
CA LYS A 89 -11.34 -20.15 7.09
C LYS A 89 -12.86 -20.04 7.14
N CYS A 90 -13.56 -21.15 6.98
CA CYS A 90 -15.01 -21.19 7.11
C CYS A 90 -15.42 -21.11 8.58
N ARG A 91 -16.33 -20.18 8.91
CA ARG A 91 -16.89 -20.08 10.27
C ARG A 91 -17.76 -21.27 10.67
N SER A 92 -18.39 -21.95 9.71
CA SER A 92 -19.36 -23.02 9.99
C SER A 92 -18.71 -24.38 10.20
N CYS A 93 -17.77 -24.77 9.33
CA CYS A 93 -17.15 -26.10 9.38
C CYS A 93 -15.64 -26.07 9.71
N GLY A 94 -15.04 -24.88 9.79
CA GLY A 94 -13.62 -24.71 10.11
C GLY A 94 -12.65 -25.04 8.97
N SER A 95 -13.13 -25.45 7.79
CA SER A 95 -12.27 -25.76 6.65
C SER A 95 -11.58 -24.52 6.10
N THR A 96 -10.39 -24.71 5.53
CA THR A 96 -9.59 -23.63 4.94
C THR A 96 -9.62 -23.70 3.42
N GLN A 97 -9.61 -22.54 2.77
CA GLN A 97 -9.51 -22.38 1.33
C GLN A 97 -8.48 -21.31 0.99
N SER A 98 -7.74 -21.52 -0.10
CA SER A 98 -6.70 -20.59 -0.56
C SER A 98 -7.12 -19.94 -1.86
N PHE A 99 -6.90 -18.63 -1.95
CA PHE A 99 -7.14 -17.81 -3.13
C PHE A 99 -5.83 -17.16 -3.56
N GLN A 100 -5.65 -16.95 -4.86
CA GLN A 100 -4.52 -16.20 -5.39
C GLN A 100 -5.02 -15.06 -6.25
N PHE A 101 -4.60 -13.85 -5.92
CA PHE A 101 -4.98 -12.63 -6.63
C PHE A 101 -3.74 -11.99 -7.23
N PRO A 102 -3.67 -11.77 -8.55
CA PRO A 102 -2.57 -11.02 -9.14
C PRO A 102 -2.58 -9.57 -8.65
N LYS A 103 -1.39 -9.01 -8.37
CA LYS A 103 -1.20 -7.66 -7.84
C LYS A 103 -0.29 -6.84 -8.75
N GLU A 104 -0.86 -6.30 -9.82
CA GLU A 104 -0.14 -5.42 -10.72
C GLU A 104 0.10 -4.05 -10.07
N GLY A 105 -0.87 -3.56 -9.30
CA GLY A 105 -0.81 -2.31 -8.55
C GLY A 105 0.33 -2.26 -7.53
N PHE A 106 0.64 -3.38 -6.86
CA PHE A 106 1.79 -3.46 -5.95
C PHE A 106 3.12 -3.09 -6.64
N ILE A 107 3.33 -3.59 -7.85
CA ILE A 107 4.57 -3.32 -8.60
C ILE A 107 4.62 -1.85 -9.03
N SER A 108 3.49 -1.30 -9.49
CA SER A 108 3.39 0.11 -9.89
C SER A 108 3.70 1.04 -8.72
N GLU A 109 3.07 0.83 -7.56
CA GLU A 109 3.31 1.62 -6.35
C GLU A 109 4.78 1.53 -5.91
N ALA A 110 5.36 0.32 -5.88
CA ALA A 110 6.76 0.15 -5.49
C ALA A 110 7.71 0.92 -6.43
N ARG A 111 7.41 0.93 -7.74
CA ARG A 111 8.21 1.67 -8.74
C ARG A 111 8.10 3.18 -8.57
N SER A 112 6.89 3.71 -8.41
CA SER A 112 6.70 5.16 -8.21
C SER A 112 7.26 5.64 -6.86
N ALA A 113 7.18 4.81 -5.81
CA ALA A 113 7.80 5.11 -4.52
C ALA A 113 9.33 5.19 -4.63
N MET A 114 9.96 4.23 -5.33
CA MET A 114 11.40 4.28 -5.60
C MET A 114 11.80 5.48 -6.43
N ALA A 115 11.02 5.82 -7.48
CA ALA A 115 11.30 6.96 -8.33
C ALA A 115 11.26 8.29 -7.56
N LEU A 116 10.25 8.49 -6.70
CA LEU A 116 10.14 9.67 -5.86
C LEU A 116 11.27 9.74 -4.82
N ARG A 117 11.56 8.63 -4.14
CA ARG A 117 12.67 8.53 -3.17
C ARG A 117 14.00 8.92 -3.82
N ASP A 118 14.31 8.31 -4.96
CA ASP A 118 15.58 8.53 -5.65
C ASP A 118 15.68 9.97 -6.17
N TYR A 119 14.57 10.58 -6.59
CA TYR A 119 14.53 11.98 -6.98
C TYR A 119 14.82 12.91 -5.80
N LEU A 120 14.14 12.72 -4.66
CA LEU A 120 14.35 13.50 -3.44
C LEU A 120 15.79 13.39 -2.94
N GLN A 121 16.36 12.19 -2.97
CA GLN A 121 17.75 11.96 -2.57
C GLN A 121 18.74 12.67 -3.49
N ARG A 122 18.56 12.56 -4.82
CA ARG A 122 19.50 13.11 -5.80
C ARG A 122 19.43 14.63 -5.92
N THR A 123 18.23 15.20 -5.86
CA THR A 123 18.01 16.63 -6.09
C THR A 123 18.15 17.44 -4.80
N TYR A 124 17.69 16.90 -3.67
CA TYR A 124 17.58 17.65 -2.41
C TYR A 124 18.39 17.04 -1.25
N GLY A 125 19.05 15.90 -1.47
CA GLY A 125 19.77 15.17 -0.42
C GLY A 125 18.84 14.62 0.67
N VAL A 126 17.56 14.45 0.38
CA VAL A 126 16.54 14.02 1.34
C VAL A 126 16.40 12.50 1.32
N ASP A 127 16.70 11.85 2.45
CA ASP A 127 16.40 10.43 2.66
C ASP A 127 14.94 10.24 3.10
N TYR A 128 14.05 10.12 2.12
CA TYR A 128 12.62 9.90 2.38
C TYR A 128 12.34 8.63 3.18
N ALA A 129 13.09 7.55 2.96
CA ALA A 129 12.86 6.29 3.67
C ALA A 129 13.19 6.43 5.17
N GLY A 130 14.30 7.10 5.50
CA GLY A 130 14.66 7.42 6.87
C GLY A 130 13.64 8.34 7.56
N VAL A 131 13.14 9.36 6.84
CA VAL A 131 12.09 10.26 7.36
C VAL A 131 10.80 9.48 7.64
N ALA A 132 10.33 8.65 6.70
CA ALA A 132 9.12 7.87 6.85
C ALA A 132 9.21 6.86 8.00
N MET A 133 10.35 6.16 8.14
CA MET A 133 10.58 5.22 9.24
C MET A 133 10.61 5.90 10.60
N SER A 134 11.22 7.08 10.70
CA SER A 134 11.25 7.87 11.95
C SER A 134 9.84 8.30 12.37
N GLU A 135 8.99 8.67 11.42
CA GLU A 135 7.59 9.04 11.70
C GLU A 135 6.77 7.84 12.18
N LEU A 136 6.95 6.66 11.57
CA LEU A 136 6.27 5.43 12.01
C LEU A 136 6.70 5.05 13.44
N GLN A 137 7.99 5.15 13.75
CA GLN A 137 8.52 4.87 15.09
C GLN A 137 8.03 5.87 16.14
N ASN A 138 8.00 7.17 15.82
CA ASN A 138 7.48 8.18 16.75
C ASN A 138 6.00 7.96 17.08
N ARG A 139 5.21 7.43 16.13
CA ARG A 139 3.80 7.09 16.38
C ARG A 139 3.62 5.83 17.22
N SER A 140 4.48 4.82 17.08
CA SER A 140 4.40 3.61 17.89
C SER A 140 4.86 3.81 19.34
N VAL A 141 5.70 4.83 19.61
CA VAL A 141 6.15 5.18 20.98
C VAL A 141 5.21 6.19 21.67
N GLY A 142 4.44 6.99 20.91
CA GLY A 142 3.47 7.95 21.43
C GLY A 142 2.06 7.41 21.74
N GLY A 143 1.85 6.10 21.55
CA GLY A 143 0.60 5.41 21.88
C GLY A 143 0.69 4.70 23.23
N SER A 144 0.52 5.44 24.33
CA SER A 144 0.24 4.90 25.67
C SER A 144 -0.77 5.82 26.35
#